data_AF-A0A2J0L951-F1
#
_entry.id   AF-A0A2J0L951-F1
#
_cell.length_a   1.000
_cell.length_b   1.000
_cell.length_c   1.000
_cell.angle_alpha   90.00
_cell.angle_beta   90.00
_cell.angle_gamma   90.00
#
_symmetry.space_group_name_H-M   'P 1'
#
loop_
_entity.id
_entity.type
_entity.pdbx_description
1 polymer ?
#
loop_
_entity_poly.entity_id
_entity_poly.type
_entity_poly.pdbx_seq_one_letter_code
_entity_poly.pdbx_strand_id
1 'polypeptide(L)'
;KKIRPLLEKKKRFKVAIGGRGSAKSTSFADIFLLKACTEAAKIGCFREFQNSIEESVYVLLKTEIKRIGAPGFDISKTSIDHESGGGFRFKGLARSIDAIKSMYGFKYFWVEEAQFLSKESIEILVPTVRETDSELWFSGNPRNSNDPFSQRFIVPFLKELKRDGHYEDADHIIVFINHDDNPWFPAVLETDRRRDFHNLDRALYDHIWEGAFSDYVEDSIIKAEWFDACVDAHLALGWKPRGAIIVAHDPSDLGADDKAFAVRHGGLVLDVQTRKIGDANEGCDWALDAAI
;
A
#
# COMPACT_ATOMS: atom_id res chain seq x y z
N LYS A 1 3.61 6.78 15.40
CA LYS A 1 3.08 5.63 16.19
C LYS A 1 2.89 4.38 15.32
N LYS A 2 2.37 4.51 14.09
CA LYS A 2 2.08 3.37 13.18
C LYS A 2 3.31 2.59 12.67
N ILE A 3 4.51 3.16 12.66
CA ILE A 3 5.74 2.45 12.25
C ILE A 3 6.30 1.52 13.32
N ARG A 4 5.98 1.78 14.60
CA ARG A 4 6.54 1.02 15.73
C ARG A 4 6.41 -0.51 15.59
N PRO A 5 5.26 -1.07 15.16
CA PRO A 5 5.14 -2.52 14.97
C PRO A 5 6.16 -3.10 14.00
N LEU A 6 6.59 -2.36 12.97
CA LEU A 6 7.60 -2.82 12.01
C LEU A 6 8.98 -2.99 12.69
N LEU A 7 9.31 -2.13 13.67
CA LEU A 7 10.55 -2.22 14.43
C LEU A 7 10.51 -3.36 15.46
N GLU A 8 9.42 -3.46 16.23
CA GLU A 8 9.35 -4.31 17.43
C GLU A 8 8.99 -5.77 17.13
N LYS A 9 8.14 -6.02 16.12
CA LYS A 9 7.60 -7.35 15.85
C LYS A 9 8.48 -8.09 14.87
N LYS A 10 8.79 -9.36 15.15
CA LYS A 10 9.45 -10.25 14.19
C LYS A 10 8.40 -10.84 13.26
N LYS A 11 8.44 -10.46 12.00
CA LYS A 11 7.50 -10.89 10.95
C LYS A 11 8.28 -11.09 9.66
N ARG A 12 7.89 -12.11 8.91
CA ARG A 12 8.52 -12.46 7.64
C ARG A 12 8.36 -11.34 6.62
N PHE A 13 7.17 -10.76 6.54
CA PHE A 13 6.82 -9.68 5.63
C PHE A 13 6.44 -8.43 6.44
N LYS A 14 7.13 -7.32 6.16
CA LYS A 14 6.93 -6.03 6.79
C LYS A 14 6.66 -4.99 5.72
N VAL A 15 5.44 -4.47 5.67
CA VAL A 15 4.99 -3.64 4.56
C VAL A 15 4.52 -2.29 5.08
N ALA A 16 5.04 -1.21 4.51
CA ALA A 16 4.53 0.14 4.73
C ALA A 16 3.97 0.69 3.41
N ILE A 17 2.68 1.01 3.41
CA ILE A 17 1.97 1.58 2.26
C ILE A 17 1.29 2.89 2.64
N GLY A 18 0.96 3.70 1.64
CA GLY A 18 0.18 4.93 1.80
C GLY A 18 0.62 5.99 0.79
N GLY A 19 0.13 7.22 0.95
CA GLY A 19 0.37 8.32 0.04
C GLY A 19 1.75 8.98 0.15
N ARG A 20 1.91 10.07 -0.58
CA ARG A 20 3.12 10.89 -0.62
C ARG A 20 3.39 11.57 0.72
N GLY A 21 4.67 11.66 1.07
CA GLY A 21 5.12 12.45 2.23
C GLY A 21 4.88 11.81 3.60
N SER A 22 4.55 10.53 3.64
CA SER A 22 4.33 9.78 4.89
C SER A 22 5.60 9.28 5.60
N ALA A 23 6.78 9.72 5.15
CA ALA A 23 8.09 9.39 5.73
C ALA A 23 8.43 7.88 5.83
N LYS A 24 7.79 7.02 5.02
CA LYS A 24 8.03 5.56 5.00
C LYS A 24 9.51 5.25 4.77
N SER A 25 10.09 5.77 3.69
CA SER A 25 11.46 5.48 3.27
C SER A 25 12.48 5.98 4.30
N THR A 26 12.31 7.21 4.81
CA THR A 26 13.17 7.77 5.87
C THR A 26 13.11 6.93 7.14
N SER A 27 11.92 6.50 7.54
CA SER A 27 11.75 5.69 8.75
C SER A 27 12.37 4.29 8.60
N PHE A 28 12.26 3.68 7.42
CA PHE A 28 12.93 2.41 7.13
C PHE A 28 14.46 2.58 7.15
N ALA A 29 14.96 3.66 6.56
CA ALA A 29 16.38 4.00 6.59
C ALA A 29 16.90 4.09 8.05
N ASP A 30 16.22 4.86 8.91
CA ASP A 30 16.58 4.99 10.33
C ASP A 30 16.57 3.63 11.06
N ILE A 31 15.54 2.81 10.83
CA ILE A 31 15.44 1.47 11.42
C ILE A 31 16.59 0.58 10.97
N PHE A 32 16.93 0.58 9.68
CA PHE A 32 18.00 -0.26 9.19
C PHE A 32 19.38 0.23 9.57
N LEU A 33 19.60 1.54 9.69
CA LEU A 33 20.83 2.09 10.25
C LEU A 33 21.03 1.59 11.68
N LEU A 34 19.98 1.67 12.50
CA LEU A 34 20.00 1.10 13.86
C LEU A 34 20.33 -0.40 13.82
N LYS A 35 19.67 -1.19 12.97
CA LYS A 35 19.90 -2.65 12.86
C LYS A 35 21.31 -3.00 12.38
N ALA A 36 21.88 -2.23 11.46
CA ALA A 36 23.27 -2.41 11.02
C ALA A 36 24.24 -2.19 12.20
N CYS A 37 24.00 -1.16 13.01
CA CYS A 37 24.83 -0.87 14.18
C CYS A 37 24.68 -1.91 15.30
N THR A 38 23.44 -2.22 15.71
CA THR A 38 23.16 -3.00 16.92
C THR A 38 23.17 -4.51 16.70
N GLU A 39 22.85 -4.97 15.48
CA GLU A 39 22.75 -6.40 15.16
C GLU A 39 23.86 -6.88 14.21
N ALA A 40 24.79 -5.99 13.83
CA ALA A 40 25.76 -6.24 12.75
C ALA A 40 25.09 -6.75 11.45
N ALA A 41 23.85 -6.29 11.21
CA ALA A 41 23.03 -6.85 10.14
C ALA A 41 23.50 -6.37 8.76
N LYS A 42 23.52 -7.30 7.81
CA LYS A 42 23.66 -6.99 6.39
C LYS A 42 22.28 -6.83 5.76
N ILE A 43 22.07 -5.70 5.10
CA ILE A 43 20.80 -5.29 4.50
C ILE A 43 20.95 -5.17 2.98
N GLY A 44 20.07 -5.86 2.26
CA GLY A 44 19.94 -5.73 0.81
C GLY A 44 18.87 -4.69 0.50
N CYS A 45 19.23 -3.68 -0.28
CA CYS A 45 18.33 -2.62 -0.73
C CYS A 45 18.05 -2.79 -2.22
N PHE A 46 16.78 -2.85 -2.57
CA PHE A 46 16.31 -3.22 -3.90
C PHE A 46 15.23 -2.28 -4.42
N ARG A 47 15.15 -2.21 -5.75
CA ARG A 47 14.07 -1.61 -6.55
C ARG A 47 13.85 -2.50 -7.77
N GLU A 48 12.67 -2.49 -8.39
CA GLU A 48 12.43 -3.28 -9.61
C GLU A 48 13.45 -2.92 -10.70
N PHE A 49 13.45 -1.64 -11.07
CA PHE A 49 14.38 -1.06 -12.03
C PHE A 49 15.29 -0.07 -11.31
N GLN A 50 16.59 -0.21 -11.56
CA GLN A 50 17.62 0.68 -11.03
C GLN A 50 18.66 0.88 -12.14
N ASN A 51 18.70 2.07 -12.75
CA ASN A 51 19.69 2.35 -13.79
C ASN A 51 21.02 2.79 -13.20
N SER A 52 20.98 3.47 -12.05
CA SER A 52 22.15 3.96 -11.31
C SER A 52 21.99 3.74 -9.80
N ILE A 53 23.09 3.74 -9.04
CA ILE A 53 22.99 3.60 -7.56
C ILE A 53 22.44 4.87 -6.91
N GLU A 54 22.63 6.01 -7.57
CA GLU A 54 22.10 7.31 -7.17
C GLU A 54 20.57 7.33 -7.19
N GLU A 55 19.92 6.53 -8.05
CA GLU A 55 18.47 6.32 -8.08
C GLU A 55 17.95 5.39 -6.97
N SER A 56 18.84 4.79 -6.16
CA SER A 56 18.46 3.92 -5.05
C SER A 56 18.34 4.68 -3.72
N VAL A 57 17.96 3.98 -2.66
CA VAL A 57 17.93 4.51 -1.28
C VAL A 57 19.33 4.84 -0.72
N TYR A 58 20.40 4.65 -1.50
CA TYR A 58 21.77 4.99 -1.12
C TYR A 58 21.95 6.47 -0.76
N VAL A 59 21.38 7.39 -1.55
CA VAL A 59 21.45 8.84 -1.27
C VAL A 59 20.67 9.19 -0.01
N LEU A 60 19.53 8.53 0.19
CA LEU A 60 18.74 8.66 1.42
C LEU A 60 19.56 8.21 2.64
N LEU A 61 20.09 6.99 2.64
CA LEU A 61 20.91 6.46 3.75
C LEU A 61 22.12 7.35 4.07
N LYS A 62 22.82 7.85 3.03
CA LYS A 62 23.90 8.84 3.20
C LYS A 62 23.46 10.09 3.94
N THR A 63 22.29 10.60 3.60
CA THR A 63 21.71 11.80 4.19
C THR A 63 21.30 11.52 5.63
N GLU A 64 20.67 10.37 5.89
CA GLU A 64 20.25 9.96 7.22
C GLU A 64 21.44 9.73 8.17
N ILE A 65 22.50 9.05 7.72
CA ILE A 65 23.75 8.87 8.51
C ILE A 65 24.29 10.22 8.97
N LYS A 66 24.33 11.21 8.06
CA LYS A 66 24.77 12.57 8.39
C LYS A 66 23.80 13.29 9.34
N ARG A 67 22.50 13.16 9.11
CA ARG A 67 21.45 13.80 9.91
C ARG A 67 21.48 13.34 11.37
N ILE A 68 21.59 12.02 11.59
CA ILE A 68 21.59 11.43 12.92
C ILE A 68 22.97 11.43 13.59
N GLY A 69 24.03 11.69 12.81
CA GLY A 69 25.41 11.67 13.30
C GLY A 69 25.87 10.28 13.72
N ALA A 70 25.39 9.22 13.04
CA ALA A 70 25.75 7.85 13.40
C ALA A 70 27.24 7.58 13.08
N PRO A 71 28.06 7.22 14.09
CA PRO A 71 29.46 6.90 13.87
C PRO A 71 29.61 5.52 13.21
N GLY A 72 30.84 5.19 12.81
CA GLY A 72 31.21 3.82 12.40
C GLY A 72 30.81 3.43 10.98
N PHE A 73 30.10 4.29 10.24
CA PHE A 73 29.76 4.05 8.83
C PHE A 73 30.86 4.54 7.88
N ASP A 74 31.37 3.63 7.07
CA ASP A 74 32.19 3.92 5.88
C ASP A 74 31.33 3.85 4.63
N ILE A 75 31.40 4.91 3.82
CA ILE A 75 30.52 5.09 2.66
C ILE A 75 31.35 5.00 1.37
N SER A 76 31.31 3.83 0.74
CA SER A 76 31.95 3.57 -0.54
C SER A 76 31.05 3.98 -1.71
N LYS A 77 31.54 3.92 -2.95
CA LYS A 77 30.74 4.23 -4.15
C LYS A 77 29.55 3.29 -4.37
N THR A 78 29.63 2.05 -3.88
CA THR A 78 28.65 0.99 -4.19
C THR A 78 28.07 0.28 -2.98
N SER A 79 28.55 0.62 -1.79
CA SER A 79 28.14 0.04 -0.51
C SER A 79 28.20 1.07 0.60
N ILE A 80 27.53 0.74 1.70
CA ILE A 80 27.74 1.40 3.00
C ILE A 80 28.10 0.28 3.96
N ASP A 81 29.20 0.41 4.68
CA ASP A 81 29.70 -0.61 5.60
C ASP A 81 29.81 0.00 7.00
N HIS A 82 29.56 -0.79 8.04
CA HIS A 82 29.67 -0.36 9.42
C HIS A 82 30.75 -1.17 10.13
N GLU A 83 31.47 -0.56 11.07
CA GLU A 83 32.55 -1.20 11.84
C GLU A 83 32.12 -2.46 12.61
N SER A 84 30.83 -2.59 12.93
CA SER A 84 30.24 -3.80 13.54
C SER A 84 30.23 -5.02 12.61
N GLY A 85 30.46 -4.83 11.31
CA GLY A 85 30.29 -5.85 10.26
C GLY A 85 28.93 -5.82 9.56
N GLY A 86 28.01 -4.97 10.03
CA GLY A 86 26.77 -4.66 9.33
C GLY A 86 26.97 -3.75 8.12
N GLY A 87 25.93 -3.56 7.31
CA GLY A 87 26.02 -2.67 6.15
C GLY A 87 24.96 -2.92 5.09
N PHE A 88 25.06 -2.17 4.00
CA PHE A 88 24.06 -2.07 2.95
C PHE A 88 24.65 -2.43 1.59
N ARG A 89 23.88 -3.16 0.78
CA ARG A 89 24.18 -3.44 -0.64
C ARG A 89 22.97 -3.07 -1.50
N PHE A 90 23.22 -2.50 -2.68
CA PHE A 90 22.19 -1.93 -3.54
C PHE A 90 22.13 -2.67 -4.87
N LYS A 91 20.96 -3.15 -5.28
CA LYS A 91 20.76 -3.91 -6.53
C LYS A 91 19.37 -3.68 -7.12
N GLY A 92 19.27 -3.61 -8.45
CA GLY A 92 17.98 -3.67 -9.15
C GLY A 92 17.53 -5.11 -9.37
N LEU A 93 16.28 -5.44 -9.08
CA LEU A 93 15.76 -6.81 -9.15
C LEU A 93 15.73 -7.33 -10.59
N ALA A 94 15.18 -6.56 -11.53
CA ALA A 94 14.94 -7.00 -12.91
C ALA A 94 16.21 -7.49 -13.65
N ARG A 95 17.39 -7.00 -13.27
CA ARG A 95 18.68 -7.37 -13.89
C ARG A 95 19.58 -8.22 -13.00
N SER A 96 19.26 -8.40 -11.73
CA SER A 96 20.19 -8.99 -10.75
C SER A 96 19.55 -10.04 -9.85
N ILE A 97 18.49 -10.69 -10.33
CA ILE A 97 17.85 -11.84 -9.67
C ILE A 97 18.89 -12.89 -9.19
N ASP A 98 19.84 -13.28 -10.04
CA ASP A 98 20.85 -14.27 -9.66
C ASP A 98 21.82 -13.77 -8.60
N ALA A 99 22.03 -12.45 -8.52
CA ALA A 99 22.85 -11.85 -7.48
C ALA A 99 22.17 -11.88 -6.11
N ILE A 100 20.83 -11.97 -6.04
CA ILE A 100 20.11 -12.11 -4.77
C ILE A 100 20.37 -13.49 -4.17
N LYS A 101 20.45 -14.53 -5.01
CA LYS A 101 20.76 -15.91 -4.58
C LYS A 101 22.13 -16.03 -3.91
N SER A 102 23.06 -15.14 -4.23
CA SER A 102 24.41 -15.12 -3.66
C SER A 102 24.55 -14.23 -2.42
N MET A 103 23.47 -13.60 -1.94
CA MET A 103 23.47 -12.75 -0.74
C MET A 103 23.40 -13.56 0.56
N TYR A 104 24.39 -14.43 0.76
CA TYR A 104 24.53 -15.22 1.98
C TYR A 104 24.80 -14.35 3.21
N GLY A 105 24.13 -14.64 4.33
CA GLY A 105 24.26 -13.92 5.59
C GLY A 105 23.58 -12.54 5.63
N PHE A 106 22.73 -12.22 4.65
CA PHE A 106 21.85 -11.05 4.71
C PHE A 106 20.60 -11.36 5.53
N LYS A 107 20.27 -10.47 6.45
CA LYS A 107 19.16 -10.65 7.39
C LYS A 107 17.91 -9.87 6.95
N TYR A 108 18.12 -8.70 6.34
CA TYR A 108 17.03 -7.79 5.97
C TYR A 108 17.08 -7.48 4.48
N PHE A 109 15.92 -7.54 3.83
CA PHE A 109 15.78 -7.27 2.40
C PHE A 109 14.73 -6.20 2.22
N TRP A 110 15.17 -4.97 1.94
CA TRP A 110 14.32 -3.81 1.75
C TRP A 110 14.09 -3.55 0.27
N VAL A 111 12.85 -3.64 -0.17
CA VAL A 111 12.40 -3.19 -1.48
C VAL A 111 11.74 -1.82 -1.36
N GLU A 112 12.34 -0.81 -1.97
CA GLU A 112 11.80 0.53 -2.11
C GLU A 112 10.98 0.64 -3.39
N GLU A 113 9.93 1.46 -3.35
CA GLU A 113 8.98 1.62 -4.45
C GLU A 113 8.42 0.28 -4.95
N ALA A 114 8.01 -0.54 -4.00
CA ALA A 114 7.54 -1.90 -4.24
C ALA A 114 6.31 -1.99 -5.17
N GLN A 115 5.57 -0.90 -5.36
CA GLN A 115 4.46 -0.83 -6.31
C GLN A 115 4.85 -1.04 -7.78
N PHE A 116 6.14 -1.01 -8.11
CA PHE A 116 6.63 -1.31 -9.46
C PHE A 116 7.11 -2.75 -9.63
N LEU A 117 7.03 -3.58 -8.58
CA LEU A 117 7.45 -4.97 -8.66
C LEU A 117 6.63 -5.74 -9.72
N SER A 118 7.33 -6.46 -10.58
CA SER A 118 6.72 -7.46 -11.45
C SER A 118 6.33 -8.71 -10.65
N LYS A 119 5.41 -9.51 -11.20
CA LYS A 119 5.01 -10.78 -10.60
C LYS A 119 6.21 -11.72 -10.49
N GLU A 120 7.02 -11.75 -11.54
CA GLU A 120 8.24 -12.55 -11.65
C GLU A 120 9.24 -12.16 -10.56
N SER A 121 9.48 -10.86 -10.34
CA SER A 121 10.36 -10.38 -9.26
C SER A 121 9.89 -10.82 -7.88
N ILE A 122 8.57 -10.75 -7.60
CA ILE A 122 8.00 -11.21 -6.31
C ILE A 122 8.20 -12.72 -6.15
N GLU A 123 7.84 -13.49 -7.16
CA GLU A 123 7.94 -14.96 -7.16
C GLU A 123 9.37 -15.45 -7.01
N ILE A 124 10.36 -14.66 -7.41
CA ILE A 124 11.78 -15.01 -7.24
C ILE A 124 12.34 -14.51 -5.91
N LEU A 125 12.06 -13.26 -5.54
CA LEU A 125 12.61 -12.64 -4.32
C LEU A 125 12.20 -13.41 -3.07
N VAL A 126 10.91 -13.67 -2.91
CA VAL A 126 10.33 -14.28 -1.70
C VAL A 126 10.97 -15.64 -1.36
N PRO A 127 11.08 -16.60 -2.29
CA PRO A 127 11.72 -17.88 -2.01
C PRO A 127 13.24 -17.84 -2.03
N THR A 128 13.88 -16.79 -2.57
CA THR A 128 15.35 -16.70 -2.59
C THR A 128 15.91 -16.36 -1.20
N VAL A 129 15.16 -15.58 -0.44
CA VAL A 129 15.52 -15.19 0.93
C VAL A 129 15.20 -16.36 1.88
N ARG A 130 16.11 -17.33 2.07
CA ARG A 130 15.81 -18.57 2.82
C ARG A 130 16.36 -18.63 4.24
N GLU A 131 17.21 -17.69 4.61
CA GLU A 131 17.88 -17.69 5.91
C GLU A 131 16.85 -17.62 7.05
N THR A 132 17.07 -18.40 8.10
CA THR A 132 16.22 -18.36 9.31
C THR A 132 16.22 -16.94 9.88
N ASP A 133 15.05 -16.45 10.30
CA ASP A 133 14.84 -15.09 10.81
C ASP A 133 15.09 -13.95 9.81
N SER A 134 15.24 -14.24 8.51
CA SER A 134 15.32 -13.18 7.50
C SER A 134 13.95 -12.51 7.26
N GLU A 135 13.96 -11.20 7.08
CA GLU A 135 12.75 -10.40 6.89
C GLU A 135 12.77 -9.67 5.53
N LEU A 136 11.61 -9.66 4.87
CA LEU A 136 11.33 -8.91 3.65
C LEU A 136 10.53 -7.66 4.00
N TRP A 137 11.09 -6.50 3.67
CA TRP A 137 10.54 -5.19 3.96
C TRP A 137 10.16 -4.48 2.67
N PHE A 138 8.93 -4.01 2.57
CA PHE A 138 8.42 -3.34 1.38
C PHE A 138 7.89 -1.96 1.76
N SER A 139 8.34 -0.94 1.05
CA SER A 139 7.78 0.41 1.11
C SER A 139 7.27 0.78 -0.27
N GLY A 140 6.03 1.26 -0.34
CA GLY A 140 5.45 1.64 -1.61
C GLY A 140 4.20 2.50 -1.49
N ASN A 141 3.78 3.08 -2.61
CA ASN A 141 2.51 3.79 -2.71
C ASN A 141 1.57 2.93 -3.56
N PRO A 142 0.37 2.57 -3.06
CA PRO A 142 -0.57 1.74 -3.81
C PRO A 142 -0.84 2.34 -5.21
N ARG A 143 -0.72 1.54 -6.28
CA ARG A 143 -1.03 1.99 -7.65
C ARG A 143 -2.33 1.39 -8.14
N ASN A 144 -2.31 0.32 -8.90
CA ASN A 144 -3.51 -0.28 -9.44
C ASN A 144 -3.90 -1.45 -8.55
N SER A 145 -5.18 -1.63 -8.20
CA SER A 145 -5.58 -2.76 -7.37
C SER A 145 -5.15 -4.11 -7.96
N ASN A 146 -5.03 -4.20 -9.29
CA ASN A 146 -4.65 -5.40 -10.03
C ASN A 146 -3.14 -5.54 -10.25
N ASP A 147 -2.31 -4.59 -9.82
CA ASP A 147 -0.86 -4.75 -9.93
C ASP A 147 -0.35 -5.88 -9.01
N PRO A 148 0.77 -6.55 -9.35
CA PRO A 148 1.24 -7.73 -8.61
C PRO A 148 1.50 -7.48 -7.13
N PHE A 149 2.02 -6.30 -6.78
CA PHE A 149 2.31 -5.94 -5.39
C PHE A 149 1.01 -5.73 -4.61
N SER A 150 0.07 -5.00 -5.20
CA SER A 150 -1.26 -4.74 -4.64
C SER A 150 -2.03 -6.04 -4.39
N GLN A 151 -2.05 -6.94 -5.37
CA GLN A 151 -2.70 -8.26 -5.25
C GLN A 151 -2.07 -9.15 -4.17
N ARG A 152 -0.76 -9.04 -3.93
CA ARG A 152 -0.08 -9.89 -2.94
C ARG A 152 -0.11 -9.34 -1.51
N PHE A 153 -0.02 -8.02 -1.35
CA PHE A 153 0.26 -7.38 -0.06
C PHE A 153 -0.75 -6.31 0.36
N ILE A 154 -1.78 -6.02 -0.44
CA ILE A 154 -2.77 -4.99 -0.11
C ILE A 154 -4.19 -5.53 -0.20
N VAL A 155 -4.61 -5.97 -1.40
CA VAL A 155 -5.98 -6.39 -1.70
C VAL A 155 -6.50 -7.48 -0.75
N PRO A 156 -5.74 -8.55 -0.43
CA PRO A 156 -6.22 -9.59 0.48
C PRO A 156 -6.50 -9.11 1.90
N PHE A 157 -5.92 -7.98 2.30
CA PHE A 157 -5.97 -7.43 3.65
C PHE A 157 -6.67 -6.07 3.70
N LEU A 158 -7.29 -5.66 2.59
CA LEU A 158 -7.78 -4.30 2.40
C LEU A 158 -8.87 -3.92 3.41
N LYS A 159 -9.70 -4.89 3.82
CA LYS A 159 -10.78 -4.68 4.78
C LYS A 159 -10.24 -4.28 6.15
N GLU A 160 -9.27 -5.03 6.66
CA GLU A 160 -8.59 -4.77 7.92
C GLU A 160 -7.75 -3.49 7.84
N LEU A 161 -7.02 -3.29 6.73
CA LEU A 161 -6.23 -2.08 6.51
C LEU A 161 -7.10 -0.81 6.53
N LYS A 162 -8.29 -0.84 5.91
CA LYS A 162 -9.24 0.28 5.94
C LYS A 162 -9.84 0.50 7.33
N ARG A 163 -10.13 -0.57 8.08
CA ARG A 163 -10.74 -0.49 9.42
C ARG A 163 -9.75 0.00 10.49
N ASP A 164 -8.54 -0.57 10.50
CA ASP A 164 -7.60 -0.45 11.61
C ASP A 164 -6.34 0.35 11.27
N GLY A 165 -6.15 0.72 9.99
CA GLY A 165 -4.93 1.36 9.48
C GLY A 165 -3.70 0.43 9.47
N HIS A 166 -3.88 -0.84 9.80
CA HIS A 166 -2.84 -1.86 9.76
C HIS A 166 -3.45 -3.27 9.68
N TYR A 167 -2.64 -4.26 9.33
CA TYR A 167 -2.98 -5.68 9.34
C TYR A 167 -1.83 -6.48 9.94
N GLU A 168 -2.13 -7.53 10.70
CA GLU A 168 -1.14 -8.42 11.27
C GLU A 168 -1.64 -9.86 11.32
N ASP A 169 -0.81 -10.80 10.86
CA ASP A 169 -1.00 -12.24 11.02
C ASP A 169 0.31 -12.91 11.48
N ALA A 170 0.46 -14.23 11.34
CA ALA A 170 1.67 -14.95 11.72
C ALA A 170 2.93 -14.44 10.97
N ASP A 171 2.80 -14.15 9.67
CA ASP A 171 3.89 -13.85 8.76
C ASP A 171 3.99 -12.37 8.37
N HIS A 172 2.87 -11.64 8.39
CA HIS A 172 2.74 -10.28 7.87
C HIS A 172 2.51 -9.27 8.99
N ILE A 173 3.10 -8.09 8.83
CA ILE A 173 2.65 -6.84 9.43
C ILE A 173 2.64 -5.79 8.31
N ILE A 174 1.49 -5.20 8.09
CA ILE A 174 1.24 -4.22 7.02
C ILE A 174 0.69 -2.98 7.69
N VAL A 175 1.30 -1.82 7.43
CA VAL A 175 0.89 -0.55 8.04
C VAL A 175 0.55 0.46 6.95
N PHE A 176 -0.57 1.15 7.14
CA PHE A 176 -1.04 2.20 6.27
C PHE A 176 -0.71 3.56 6.88
N ILE A 177 0.12 4.36 6.19
CA ILE A 177 0.72 5.58 6.72
C ILE A 177 0.68 6.69 5.68
N ASN A 178 0.05 7.81 6.04
CA ASN A 178 -0.11 9.00 5.20
C ASN A 178 0.61 10.22 5.81
N HIS A 179 0.41 11.39 5.19
CA HIS A 179 1.03 12.65 5.60
C HIS A 179 0.60 13.09 7.02
N ASP A 180 -0.62 12.80 7.42
CA ASP A 180 -1.21 13.08 8.74
C ASP A 180 -0.52 12.29 9.87
N ASP A 181 0.01 11.11 9.55
CA ASP A 181 0.79 10.28 10.46
C ASP A 181 2.24 10.73 10.62
N ASN A 182 2.72 11.65 9.75
CA ASN A 182 4.09 12.16 9.76
C ASN A 182 4.19 13.43 10.63
N PRO A 183 4.75 13.35 11.85
CA PRO A 183 4.88 14.52 12.74
C PRO A 183 5.82 15.60 12.18
N TRP A 184 6.63 15.25 11.18
CA TRP A 184 7.59 16.13 10.52
C TRP A 184 7.21 16.37 9.05
N PHE A 185 5.91 16.37 8.75
CA PHE A 185 5.44 16.63 7.40
C PHE A 185 5.94 18.00 6.88
N PRO A 186 6.71 18.05 5.77
CA PRO A 186 7.35 19.29 5.33
C PRO A 186 6.33 20.36 4.91
N ALA A 187 6.55 21.60 5.31
CA ALA A 187 5.69 22.73 4.95
C ALA A 187 5.55 22.94 3.42
N VAL A 188 6.60 22.60 2.67
CA VAL A 188 6.58 22.63 1.20
C VAL A 188 5.56 21.62 0.66
N LEU A 189 5.56 20.39 1.18
CA LEU A 189 4.60 19.36 0.76
C LEU A 189 3.18 19.66 1.26
N GLU A 190 3.00 20.30 2.41
CA GLU A 190 1.68 20.73 2.87
C GLU A 190 1.09 21.82 1.95
N THR A 191 1.94 22.71 1.43
CA THR A 191 1.51 23.72 0.45
C THR A 191 1.03 23.05 -0.84
N ASP A 192 1.80 22.10 -1.37
CA ASP A 192 1.41 21.32 -2.55
C ASP A 192 0.14 20.50 -2.31
N ARG A 193 0.03 19.82 -1.16
CA ARG A 193 -1.14 19.01 -0.80
C ARG A 193 -2.41 19.86 -0.76
N ARG A 194 -2.36 21.04 -0.15
CA ARG A 194 -3.52 21.96 -0.11
C ARG A 194 -3.91 22.46 -1.49
N ARG A 195 -2.93 22.83 -2.32
CA ARG A 195 -3.18 23.23 -3.70
C ARG A 195 -3.85 22.08 -4.47
N ASP A 196 -3.32 20.88 -4.36
CA ASP A 196 -3.81 19.70 -5.06
C ASP A 196 -5.21 19.31 -4.57
N PHE A 197 -5.50 19.46 -3.27
CA PHE A 197 -6.84 19.24 -2.70
C PHE A 197 -7.93 20.12 -3.32
N HIS A 198 -7.57 21.34 -3.74
CA HIS A 198 -8.51 22.27 -4.36
C HIS A 198 -8.58 22.17 -5.88
N ASN A 199 -7.55 21.62 -6.52
CA ASN A 199 -7.38 21.69 -7.98
C ASN A 199 -7.44 20.34 -8.69
N LEU A 200 -7.27 19.22 -7.98
CA LEU A 200 -7.36 17.88 -8.54
C LEU A 200 -8.73 17.27 -8.27
N ASP A 201 -9.18 16.39 -9.18
CA ASP A 201 -10.30 15.51 -8.88
C ASP A 201 -10.01 14.71 -7.60
N ARG A 202 -11.05 14.49 -6.79
CA ARG A 202 -10.90 13.86 -5.48
C ARG A 202 -10.17 12.52 -5.51
N ALA A 203 -10.48 11.67 -6.49
CA ALA A 203 -9.84 10.37 -6.66
C ALA A 203 -8.32 10.47 -6.90
N LEU A 204 -7.89 11.45 -7.69
CA LEU A 204 -6.48 11.68 -7.96
C LEU A 204 -5.76 12.26 -6.72
N TYR A 205 -6.41 13.17 -5.99
CA TYR A 205 -5.90 13.64 -4.70
C TYR A 205 -5.72 12.48 -3.73
N ASP A 206 -6.75 11.63 -3.56
CA ASP A 206 -6.71 10.49 -2.64
C ASP A 206 -5.65 9.47 -3.05
N HIS A 207 -5.43 9.25 -4.35
CA HIS A 207 -4.34 8.40 -4.83
C HIS A 207 -2.97 8.97 -4.44
N ILE A 208 -2.72 10.26 -4.71
CA ILE A 208 -1.42 10.88 -4.49
C ILE A 208 -1.11 11.02 -3.00
N TRP A 209 -2.07 11.52 -2.22
CA TRP A 209 -1.84 11.98 -0.84
C TRP A 209 -2.37 11.02 0.21
N GLU A 210 -3.48 10.34 -0.07
CA GLU A 210 -4.12 9.42 0.88
C GLU A 210 -3.81 7.95 0.61
N GLY A 211 -3.03 7.65 -0.44
CA GLY A 211 -2.61 6.28 -0.77
C GLY A 211 -3.74 5.40 -1.31
N ALA A 212 -4.80 5.99 -1.87
CA ALA A 212 -5.83 5.24 -2.58
C ALA A 212 -5.25 4.60 -3.86
N PHE A 213 -5.92 3.58 -4.38
CA PHE A 213 -5.57 3.04 -5.69
C PHE A 213 -5.91 4.03 -6.80
N SER A 214 -5.07 4.08 -7.84
CA SER A 214 -5.26 4.81 -9.08
C SER A 214 -6.17 4.06 -10.07
N ASP A 215 -7.15 3.29 -9.58
CA ASP A 215 -8.11 2.58 -10.44
C ASP A 215 -9.08 3.54 -11.12
N TYR A 216 -8.97 4.84 -10.84
CA TYR A 216 -9.68 5.90 -11.53
C TYR A 216 -9.36 5.87 -13.03
N VAL A 217 -10.41 5.70 -13.82
CA VAL A 217 -10.39 5.87 -15.28
C VAL A 217 -10.71 7.33 -15.55
N GLU A 218 -9.88 8.02 -16.34
CA GLU A 218 -10.08 9.44 -16.72
C GLU A 218 -11.49 9.69 -17.30
N ASP A 219 -12.04 8.70 -18.01
CA ASP A 219 -13.37 8.68 -18.59
C ASP A 219 -14.47 8.14 -17.65
N SER A 220 -14.28 8.16 -16.33
CA SER A 220 -15.32 7.74 -15.40
C SER A 220 -16.56 8.64 -15.53
N ILE A 221 -17.71 8.04 -15.83
CA ILE A 221 -18.99 8.74 -15.93
C ILE A 221 -19.56 9.14 -14.55
N ILE A 222 -19.07 8.54 -13.46
CA ILE A 222 -19.45 8.87 -12.08
C ILE A 222 -18.19 9.31 -11.34
N LYS A 223 -18.12 10.59 -10.96
CA LYS A 223 -17.03 11.11 -10.13
C LYS A 223 -17.24 10.76 -8.66
N ALA A 224 -16.15 10.45 -7.96
CA ALA A 224 -16.18 10.14 -6.53
C ALA A 224 -16.79 11.30 -5.70
N GLU A 225 -16.43 12.54 -6.02
CA GLU A 225 -16.99 13.74 -5.39
C GLU A 225 -18.52 13.85 -5.50
N TRP A 226 -19.11 13.38 -6.59
CA TRP A 226 -20.56 13.38 -6.76
C TRP A 226 -21.20 12.30 -5.92
N PHE A 227 -20.56 11.13 -5.81
CA PHE A 227 -21.01 10.06 -4.94
C PHE A 227 -20.98 10.49 -3.47
N ASP A 228 -19.86 11.07 -3.02
CA ASP A 228 -19.70 11.57 -1.66
C ASP A 228 -20.73 12.65 -1.32
N ALA A 229 -20.99 13.58 -2.25
CA ALA A 229 -22.02 14.59 -2.08
C ALA A 229 -23.45 14.02 -2.05
N CYS A 230 -23.68 12.82 -2.62
CA CYS A 230 -24.96 12.13 -2.58
C CYS A 230 -25.23 11.44 -1.24
N VAL A 231 -24.19 11.08 -0.48
CA VAL A 231 -24.34 10.44 0.84
C VAL A 231 -25.12 11.38 1.76
N ASP A 232 -26.29 10.94 2.23
CA ASP A 232 -27.21 11.71 3.06
C ASP A 232 -27.66 13.06 2.50
N ALA A 233 -27.59 13.25 1.17
CA ALA A 233 -28.02 14.49 0.50
C ALA A 233 -29.48 14.84 0.81
N HIS A 234 -30.35 13.85 1.03
CA HIS A 234 -31.75 14.07 1.40
C HIS A 234 -31.91 14.74 2.77
N LEU A 235 -31.02 14.45 3.72
CA LEU A 235 -30.97 15.13 5.01
C LEU A 235 -30.39 16.54 4.86
N ALA A 236 -29.26 16.65 4.16
CA ALA A 236 -28.56 17.92 3.97
C ALA A 236 -29.42 18.96 3.21
N LEU A 237 -30.17 18.52 2.21
CA LEU A 237 -31.04 19.36 1.38
C LEU A 237 -32.50 19.40 1.88
N GLY A 238 -32.84 18.63 2.92
CA GLY A 238 -34.14 18.69 3.59
C GLY A 238 -35.32 18.17 2.76
N TRP A 239 -35.14 17.10 1.97
CA TRP A 239 -36.24 16.47 1.22
C TRP A 239 -36.52 15.04 1.67
N LYS A 240 -37.72 14.55 1.35
CA LYS A 240 -38.18 13.19 1.66
C LYS A 240 -38.36 12.39 0.37
N PRO A 241 -38.04 11.08 0.36
CA PRO A 241 -38.22 10.25 -0.82
C PRO A 241 -39.69 10.21 -1.24
N ARG A 242 -39.91 10.29 -2.56
CA ARG A 242 -41.21 10.19 -3.21
C ARG A 242 -41.08 9.38 -4.49
N GLY A 243 -42.06 8.52 -4.77
CA GLY A 243 -42.15 7.76 -6.02
C GLY A 243 -42.30 6.26 -5.75
N ALA A 244 -42.09 5.47 -6.79
CA ALA A 244 -42.08 4.01 -6.66
C ALA A 244 -40.85 3.53 -5.86
N ILE A 245 -41.02 2.40 -5.18
CA ILE A 245 -39.91 1.58 -4.71
C ILE A 245 -39.49 0.70 -5.89
N ILE A 246 -38.19 0.71 -6.20
CA ILE A 246 -37.62 -0.04 -7.32
C ILE A 246 -36.46 -0.86 -6.79
N VAL A 247 -36.48 -2.14 -7.11
CA VAL A 247 -35.40 -3.09 -6.87
C VAL A 247 -34.76 -3.43 -8.21
N ALA A 248 -33.43 -3.41 -8.26
CA ALA A 248 -32.65 -3.86 -9.40
C ALA A 248 -31.67 -4.95 -8.94
N HIS A 249 -31.58 -6.02 -9.71
CA HIS A 249 -30.72 -7.16 -9.43
C HIS A 249 -29.68 -7.33 -10.53
N ASP A 250 -28.43 -7.52 -10.13
CA ASP A 250 -27.35 -8.03 -10.96
C ASP A 250 -27.09 -9.51 -10.60
N PRO A 251 -27.47 -10.45 -11.49
CA PRO A 251 -27.28 -11.87 -11.26
C PRO A 251 -25.83 -12.33 -11.44
N SER A 252 -24.88 -11.45 -11.78
CA SER A 252 -23.49 -11.81 -12.12
C SER A 252 -23.43 -12.85 -13.25
N ASP A 253 -22.30 -13.56 -13.37
CA ASP A 253 -22.09 -14.67 -14.30
C ASP A 253 -21.72 -15.99 -13.58
N LEU A 254 -21.12 -16.94 -14.31
CA LEU A 254 -20.65 -18.22 -13.77
C LEU A 254 -19.28 -18.11 -13.06
N GLY A 255 -18.72 -16.91 -12.99
CA GLY A 255 -17.45 -16.59 -12.38
C GLY A 255 -17.49 -16.54 -10.85
N ALA A 256 -16.42 -16.01 -10.27
CA ALA A 256 -16.25 -15.95 -8.83
C ALA A 256 -16.90 -14.72 -8.17
N ASP A 257 -17.47 -13.83 -8.98
CA ASP A 257 -17.99 -12.54 -8.57
C ASP A 257 -19.37 -12.67 -7.91
N ASP A 258 -19.59 -11.89 -6.86
CA ASP A 258 -20.82 -11.92 -6.08
C ASP A 258 -22.00 -11.40 -6.90
N LYS A 259 -23.20 -11.92 -6.61
CA LYS A 259 -24.46 -11.34 -7.09
C LYS A 259 -24.84 -10.14 -6.22
N ALA A 260 -25.60 -9.18 -6.76
CA ALA A 260 -25.96 -7.98 -6.01
C ALA A 260 -27.39 -7.51 -6.29
N PHE A 261 -27.97 -6.76 -5.35
CA PHE A 261 -29.17 -5.97 -5.62
C PHE A 261 -29.08 -4.60 -4.97
N ALA A 262 -29.87 -3.66 -5.49
CA ALA A 262 -30.07 -2.34 -4.89
C ALA A 262 -31.56 -1.98 -4.83
N VAL A 263 -31.99 -1.41 -3.70
CA VAL A 263 -33.36 -0.93 -3.46
C VAL A 263 -33.35 0.59 -3.36
N ARG A 264 -34.26 1.25 -4.06
CA ARG A 264 -34.46 2.70 -3.93
C ARG A 264 -35.93 3.09 -3.84
N HIS A 265 -36.24 4.15 -3.11
CA HIS A 265 -37.54 4.82 -3.11
C HIS A 265 -37.40 6.20 -3.74
N GLY A 266 -37.87 6.34 -4.98
CA GLY A 266 -37.62 7.55 -5.76
C GLY A 266 -36.12 7.79 -5.94
N GLY A 267 -35.64 8.97 -5.50
CA GLY A 267 -34.23 9.34 -5.55
C GLY A 267 -33.36 8.87 -4.37
N LEU A 268 -33.92 8.15 -3.39
CA LEU A 268 -33.15 7.69 -2.22
C LEU A 268 -32.84 6.20 -2.35
N VAL A 269 -31.56 5.84 -2.34
CA VAL A 269 -31.09 4.46 -2.18
C VAL A 269 -31.28 4.04 -0.73
N LEU A 270 -31.99 2.94 -0.51
CA LEU A 270 -32.35 2.43 0.82
C LEU A 270 -31.47 1.27 1.26
N ASP A 271 -31.12 0.39 0.32
CA ASP A 271 -30.34 -0.81 0.60
C ASP A 271 -29.52 -1.22 -0.62
N VAL A 272 -28.34 -1.77 -0.37
CA VAL A 272 -27.44 -2.35 -1.36
C VAL A 272 -26.78 -3.55 -0.71
N GLN A 273 -27.01 -4.74 -1.27
CA GLN A 273 -26.46 -5.98 -0.73
C GLN A 273 -25.71 -6.76 -1.81
N THR A 274 -24.67 -7.47 -1.37
CA THR A 274 -23.97 -8.46 -2.19
C THR A 274 -24.04 -9.81 -1.49
N ARG A 275 -24.08 -10.88 -2.28
CA ARG A 275 -24.04 -12.23 -1.73
C ARG A 275 -23.42 -13.21 -2.70
N LYS A 276 -22.54 -14.04 -2.17
CA LYS A 276 -22.00 -15.22 -2.86
C LYS A 276 -22.99 -16.38 -2.72
N ILE A 277 -24.01 -16.39 -3.56
CA ILE A 277 -25.00 -17.47 -3.63
C ILE A 277 -24.90 -18.14 -5.00
N GLY A 278 -24.85 -19.47 -4.96
CA GLY A 278 -25.68 -20.32 -5.82
C GLY A 278 -25.65 -20.09 -7.32
N ASP A 279 -26.63 -20.66 -8.00
CA ASP A 279 -26.86 -20.38 -9.41
C ASP A 279 -27.67 -19.09 -9.63
N ALA A 280 -27.94 -18.73 -10.88
CA ALA A 280 -28.69 -17.53 -11.22
C ALA A 280 -30.14 -17.55 -10.69
N ASN A 281 -30.76 -18.72 -10.53
CA ASN A 281 -32.12 -18.84 -10.02
C ASN A 281 -32.17 -18.51 -8.54
N GLU A 282 -31.24 -19.07 -7.76
CA GLU A 282 -31.12 -18.77 -6.33
C GLU A 282 -30.81 -17.28 -6.08
N GLY A 283 -30.04 -16.66 -6.98
CA GLY A 283 -29.79 -15.21 -6.98
C GLY A 283 -31.07 -14.39 -7.23
N CYS A 284 -31.87 -14.78 -8.21
CA CYS A 284 -33.14 -14.14 -8.53
C CYS A 284 -34.15 -14.25 -7.37
N ASP A 285 -34.30 -15.45 -6.78
CA ASP A 285 -35.20 -15.64 -5.63
C ASP A 285 -34.80 -14.74 -4.46
N TRP A 286 -33.50 -14.68 -4.15
CA TRP A 286 -32.97 -13.79 -3.12
C TRP A 286 -33.25 -12.30 -3.38
N ALA A 287 -33.13 -11.85 -4.63
CA ALA A 287 -33.40 -10.46 -4.97
C ALA A 287 -34.91 -10.14 -5.00
N LEU A 288 -35.77 -11.12 -5.32
CA LEU A 288 -37.23 -10.97 -5.27
C LEU A 288 -37.74 -10.78 -3.85
N ASP A 289 -37.14 -11.45 -2.87
CA ASP A 289 -37.48 -11.27 -1.45
C ASP A 289 -37.27 -9.82 -0.97
N ALA A 290 -36.32 -9.09 -1.59
CA ALA A 290 -36.08 -7.67 -1.29
C ALA A 290 -37.13 -6.72 -1.93
N ALA A 291 -37.94 -7.22 -2.86
CA ALA A 291 -38.97 -6.45 -3.57
C ALA A 291 -40.37 -6.57 -2.96
N ILE A 292 -40.55 -7.44 -1.95
CA ILE A 292 -41.82 -7.70 -1.24
C ILE A 292 -41.84 -6.93 0.08
#